data_AF-A0A940B226-F1
#
_entry.id   AF-A0A940B226-F1
#
_cell.length_a   1.000
_cell.length_b   1.000
_cell.length_c   1.000
_cell.angle_alpha   90.00
_cell.angle_beta   90.00
_cell.angle_gamma   90.00
#
_symmetry.space_group_name_H-M   'P 1'
#
loop_
_entity.id
_entity.type
_entity.pdbx_description
1 polymer ?
#
loop_
_entity_poly.entity_id
_entity_poly.type
_entity_poly.pdbx_seq_one_letter_code
_entity_poly.pdbx_strand_id
1 'polypeptide(L)'
;MMLLSHIRRSLSTQITLWVVGFATLIFGVICFLMSHFSNVLLLSLLTAFVSLVVLLIVCWSVISHHLHPLSLLADSAQRIAQKNLNEELKKSSNKDEIGQLQNSFITMQQSLSDYISEMQQKRNTLRQQNDKLQAAYEKVRESDSIKNQFLSRMTEQMVQNVDAITELADTFCDQYKELSKTDMMKIQIQMRSYTDQVTFLLDKMLNNPNPHETPATP
;
A
#
# COMPACT_ATOMS: atom_id res chain seq x y z
N MET A 1 17.72 -20.69 -42.40
CA MET A 1 18.29 -21.57 -41.34
C MET A 1 17.76 -21.30 -39.92
N MET A 2 17.13 -20.14 -39.63
CA MET A 2 16.53 -19.84 -38.30
C MET A 2 15.21 -20.58 -37.99
N LEU A 3 14.33 -20.80 -38.98
CA LEU A 3 13.01 -21.45 -38.76
C LEU A 3 13.11 -22.91 -38.30
N LEU A 4 14.12 -23.66 -38.79
CA LEU A 4 14.38 -25.04 -38.36
C LEU A 4 14.80 -25.14 -36.89
N SER A 5 15.44 -24.11 -36.34
CA SER A 5 15.83 -24.08 -34.92
C SER A 5 14.65 -23.83 -33.99
N HIS A 6 13.63 -23.10 -34.45
CA HIS A 6 12.38 -22.90 -33.71
C HIS A 6 11.50 -24.15 -33.77
N ILE A 7 11.44 -24.80 -34.93
CA ILE A 7 10.71 -26.05 -35.16
C ILE A 7 11.33 -27.22 -34.37
N ARG A 8 12.64 -27.24 -34.12
CA ARG A 8 13.26 -28.29 -33.28
C ARG A 8 13.03 -28.08 -31.78
N ARG A 9 12.58 -26.88 -31.37
CA ARG A 9 12.49 -26.45 -29.97
C ARG A 9 11.07 -26.39 -29.41
N SER A 10 10.04 -26.44 -30.24
CA SER A 10 8.66 -26.50 -29.75
C SER A 10 8.35 -27.91 -29.21
N LEU A 11 7.71 -27.96 -28.05
CA LEU A 11 7.33 -29.21 -27.40
C LEU A 11 6.44 -30.09 -28.29
N SER A 12 5.51 -29.44 -29.00
CA SER A 12 4.55 -30.09 -29.90
C SER A 12 5.25 -30.75 -31.09
N THR A 13 6.32 -30.15 -31.60
CA THR A 13 7.06 -30.71 -32.74
C THR A 13 7.96 -31.87 -32.31
N GLN A 14 8.49 -31.87 -31.09
CA GLN A 14 9.21 -33.04 -30.57
C GLN A 14 8.27 -34.20 -30.30
N ILE A 15 7.12 -33.97 -29.65
CA ILE A 15 6.13 -35.03 -29.44
C ILE A 15 5.65 -35.58 -30.77
N THR A 16 5.34 -34.74 -31.75
CA THR A 16 4.93 -35.22 -33.08
C THR A 16 6.06 -35.93 -33.81
N LEU A 17 7.33 -35.48 -33.70
CA LEU A 17 8.49 -36.20 -34.25
C LEU A 17 8.68 -37.58 -33.62
N TRP A 18 8.53 -37.70 -32.30
CA TRP A 18 8.61 -38.98 -31.60
C TRP A 18 7.44 -39.88 -32.00
N VAL A 19 6.20 -39.38 -31.95
CA VAL A 19 5.00 -40.14 -32.32
C VAL A 19 5.06 -40.60 -33.78
N VAL A 20 5.45 -39.73 -34.71
CA VAL A 20 5.61 -40.07 -36.13
C VAL A 20 6.77 -41.06 -36.32
N GLY A 21 7.88 -40.90 -35.59
CA GLY A 21 9.00 -41.83 -35.61
C GLY A 21 8.61 -43.23 -35.12
N PHE A 22 7.88 -43.33 -34.01
CA PHE A 22 7.36 -44.62 -33.54
C PHE A 22 6.30 -45.19 -34.46
N ALA A 23 5.39 -44.39 -34.99
CA ALA A 23 4.38 -44.85 -35.94
C ALA A 23 5.01 -45.41 -37.22
N THR A 24 6.05 -44.75 -37.75
CA THR A 24 6.78 -45.22 -38.94
C THR A 24 7.60 -46.47 -38.66
N LEU A 25 8.21 -46.59 -37.48
CA LEU A 25 8.94 -47.80 -37.06
C LEU A 25 7.97 -48.97 -36.86
N ILE A 26 6.85 -48.76 -36.17
CA ILE A 26 5.79 -49.76 -35.98
C ILE A 26 5.25 -50.21 -37.35
N PHE A 27 4.96 -49.28 -38.25
CA PHE A 27 4.49 -49.59 -39.59
C PHE A 27 5.52 -50.39 -40.40
N GLY A 28 6.80 -50.00 -40.36
CA GLY A 28 7.89 -50.71 -41.04
C GLY A 28 8.08 -52.13 -40.50
N VAL A 29 8.01 -52.31 -39.17
CA VAL A 29 8.07 -53.63 -38.52
C VAL A 29 6.88 -54.50 -38.92
N ILE A 30 5.67 -53.94 -38.95
CA ILE A 30 4.46 -54.66 -39.41
C ILE A 30 4.59 -55.10 -40.87
N CYS A 31 5.04 -54.20 -41.77
CA CYS A 31 5.24 -54.52 -43.19
C CYS A 31 6.33 -55.59 -43.43
N PHE A 32 7.45 -55.51 -42.70
CA PHE A 32 8.53 -56.50 -42.80
C PHE A 32 8.08 -57.88 -42.32
N LEU A 33 7.38 -57.92 -41.18
CA LEU A 33 6.88 -59.16 -40.59
C LEU A 33 5.78 -59.81 -41.45
N MET A 34 4.91 -59.02 -42.09
CA MET A 34 3.91 -59.48 -43.07
C MET A 34 4.54 -60.14 -44.30
N SER A 35 5.74 -59.71 -44.71
CA SER A 35 6.45 -60.22 -45.89
C SER A 35 7.11 -61.58 -45.65
N HIS A 36 7.46 -61.93 -44.40
CA HIS A 36 8.39 -63.02 -44.10
C HIS A 36 7.77 -64.31 -43.51
N PHE A 37 6.57 -64.28 -42.93
CA PHE A 37 6.04 -65.41 -42.14
C PHE A 37 4.61 -65.85 -42.49
N SER A 38 4.38 -67.17 -42.50
CA SER A 38 3.09 -67.85 -42.73
C SER A 38 2.16 -67.92 -41.50
N ASN A 39 2.68 -67.67 -40.29
CA ASN A 39 1.93 -67.72 -39.02
C ASN A 39 1.49 -66.32 -38.56
N VAL A 40 0.50 -65.76 -39.23
CA VAL A 40 -0.03 -64.40 -39.01
C VAL A 40 -0.56 -64.12 -37.59
N LEU A 41 -1.05 -65.14 -36.87
CA LEU A 41 -1.68 -64.96 -35.55
C LEU A 41 -0.68 -64.59 -34.43
N LEU A 42 0.40 -65.36 -34.24
CA LEU A 42 1.39 -65.10 -33.18
C LEU A 42 2.10 -63.76 -33.39
N LEU A 43 2.36 -63.44 -34.65
CA LEU A 43 2.96 -62.19 -35.10
C LEU A 43 2.09 -60.97 -34.75
N SER A 44 0.78 -61.07 -34.99
CA SER A 44 -0.17 -60.00 -34.66
C SER A 44 -0.29 -59.74 -33.16
N LEU A 45 -0.17 -60.79 -32.34
CA LEU A 45 -0.14 -60.69 -30.88
C LEU A 45 1.13 -59.98 -30.39
N LEU A 46 2.28 -60.27 -30.98
CA LEU A 46 3.55 -59.66 -30.59
C LEU A 46 3.59 -58.17 -30.97
N THR A 47 3.10 -57.80 -32.17
CA THR A 47 3.04 -56.39 -32.58
C THR A 47 2.04 -55.60 -31.74
N ALA A 48 0.88 -56.18 -31.40
CA ALA A 48 -0.08 -55.58 -30.49
C ALA A 48 0.56 -55.32 -29.11
N PHE A 49 1.28 -56.30 -28.56
CA PHE A 49 1.98 -56.15 -27.28
C PHE A 49 3.05 -55.06 -27.33
N VAL A 50 3.89 -55.02 -28.37
CA VAL A 50 4.92 -53.98 -28.53
C VAL A 50 4.28 -52.60 -28.66
N SER A 51 3.19 -52.47 -29.42
CA SER A 51 2.47 -51.19 -29.57
C SER A 51 1.90 -50.69 -28.24
N LEU A 52 1.38 -51.59 -27.39
CA LEU A 52 0.89 -51.28 -26.05
C LEU A 52 2.03 -50.77 -25.15
N VAL A 53 3.17 -51.46 -25.16
CA VAL A 53 4.34 -51.06 -24.36
C VAL A 53 4.86 -49.68 -24.77
N VAL A 54 4.96 -49.41 -26.08
CA VAL A 54 5.35 -48.09 -26.59
C VAL A 54 4.38 -47.01 -26.14
N LEU A 55 3.07 -47.27 -26.19
CA LEU A 55 2.05 -46.33 -25.74
C LEU A 55 2.19 -46.00 -24.24
N LEU A 56 2.46 -47.00 -23.40
CA LEU A 56 2.69 -46.79 -21.97
C LEU A 56 3.94 -45.93 -21.71
N ILE A 57 5.04 -46.19 -22.43
CA ILE A 57 6.28 -45.41 -22.30
C ILE A 57 6.05 -43.95 -22.70
N VAL A 58 5.34 -43.70 -23.80
CA VAL A 58 5.03 -42.34 -24.25
C VAL A 58 4.13 -41.62 -23.24
N CYS A 59 3.08 -42.28 -22.74
CA CYS A 59 2.20 -41.69 -21.73
C CYS A 59 2.97 -41.32 -20.46
N TRP A 60 3.83 -42.22 -19.99
CA TRP A 60 4.63 -41.98 -18.79
C TRP A 60 5.63 -40.83 -18.97
N SER A 61 6.26 -40.75 -20.14
CA SER A 61 7.16 -39.64 -20.49
C SER A 61 6.43 -38.31 -20.49
N VAL A 62 5.25 -38.23 -21.12
CA VAL A 62 4.44 -37.00 -21.17
C VAL A 62 3.99 -36.56 -19.78
N ILE A 63 3.50 -37.47 -18.94
CA ILE A 63 3.03 -37.15 -17.59
C ILE A 63 4.18 -36.62 -16.72
N SER A 64 5.30 -37.35 -16.70
CA SER A 64 6.43 -37.01 -15.82
C SER A 64 7.14 -35.73 -16.24
N HIS A 65 7.29 -35.48 -17.54
CA HIS A 65 8.06 -34.34 -18.04
C HIS A 65 7.22 -33.07 -18.22
N HIS A 66 5.90 -33.17 -18.42
CA HIS A 66 5.07 -32.02 -18.76
C HIS A 66 4.00 -31.68 -17.70
N LEU A 67 3.32 -32.66 -17.10
CA LEU A 67 2.25 -32.36 -16.13
C LEU A 67 2.79 -32.04 -14.73
N HIS A 68 3.90 -32.67 -14.36
CA HIS A 68 4.55 -32.43 -13.07
C HIS A 68 4.94 -30.95 -12.84
N PRO A 69 5.67 -30.25 -13.75
CA PRO A 69 6.02 -28.85 -13.54
C PRO A 69 4.79 -27.91 -13.48
N LEU A 70 3.70 -28.26 -14.18
CA LEU A 70 2.45 -27.50 -14.11
C LEU A 70 1.81 -27.61 -12.72
N SER A 71 1.78 -28.81 -12.13
CA SER A 71 1.25 -29.00 -10.78
C SER A 71 2.05 -28.20 -9.73
N LEU A 72 3.38 -28.18 -9.83
CA LEU A 72 4.24 -27.38 -8.95
C LEU A 72 3.96 -25.88 -9.08
N LEU A 73 3.76 -25.38 -10.30
CA LEU A 73 3.40 -23.97 -10.54
C LEU A 73 2.02 -23.63 -9.97
N ALA A 74 1.04 -24.53 -10.10
CA ALA A 74 -0.29 -24.35 -9.54
C ALA A 74 -0.26 -24.29 -8.01
N ASP A 75 0.48 -25.20 -7.37
CA ASP A 75 0.68 -25.21 -5.91
C ASP A 75 1.37 -23.93 -5.44
N SER A 76 2.37 -23.48 -6.19
CA SER A 76 3.09 -22.23 -5.90
C SER A 76 2.16 -21.01 -6.03
N ALA A 77 1.29 -20.99 -7.05
CA ALA A 77 0.29 -19.94 -7.21
C ALA A 77 -0.70 -19.89 -6.05
N GLN A 78 -1.11 -21.05 -5.53
CA GLN A 78 -1.97 -21.12 -4.35
C GLN A 78 -1.27 -20.56 -3.11
N ARG A 79 0.02 -20.84 -2.93
CA ARG A 79 0.81 -20.28 -1.81
C ARG A 79 1.01 -18.77 -1.94
N ILE A 80 1.26 -18.26 -3.15
CA ILE A 80 1.31 -16.82 -3.44
C ILE A 80 -0.03 -16.15 -3.09
N ALA A 81 -1.16 -16.78 -3.44
CA ALA A 81 -2.49 -16.27 -3.09
C ALA A 81 -2.72 -16.21 -1.57
N GLN A 82 -2.06 -17.09 -0.80
CA GLN A 82 -2.06 -17.07 0.67
C GLN A 82 -1.06 -16.06 1.26
N LYS A 83 -0.52 -15.14 0.45
CA LYS A 83 0.50 -14.13 0.81
C LYS A 83 1.85 -14.72 1.24
N ASN A 84 2.11 -15.99 0.92
CA ASN A 84 3.42 -16.60 1.16
C ASN A 84 4.28 -16.50 -0.11
N LEU A 85 5.12 -15.46 -0.16
CA LEU A 85 6.00 -15.16 -1.29
C LEU A 85 7.44 -15.67 -1.10
N ASN A 86 7.73 -16.32 0.04
CA ASN A 86 9.10 -16.64 0.45
C ASN A 86 9.71 -17.86 -0.27
N GLU A 87 8.97 -18.54 -1.14
CA GLU A 87 9.50 -19.68 -1.88
C GLU A 87 10.30 -19.22 -3.10
N GLU A 88 11.58 -19.59 -3.12
CA GLU A 88 12.45 -19.43 -4.27
C GLU A 88 12.11 -20.45 -5.35
N LEU A 89 11.33 -20.02 -6.34
CA LEU A 89 11.16 -20.77 -7.57
C LEU A 89 12.44 -20.69 -8.39
N LYS A 90 13.07 -21.85 -8.61
CA LYS A 90 14.25 -21.95 -9.47
C LYS A 90 13.87 -21.62 -10.91
N LYS A 91 14.69 -20.80 -11.56
CA LYS A 91 14.55 -20.54 -13.00
C LYS A 91 14.71 -21.83 -13.78
N SER A 92 13.83 -22.02 -14.77
CA SER A 92 13.94 -23.16 -15.66
C SER A 92 15.05 -22.92 -16.67
N SER A 93 15.97 -23.88 -16.81
CA SER A 93 16.93 -23.91 -17.92
C SER A 93 16.28 -24.36 -19.24
N ASN A 94 15.05 -24.89 -19.17
CA ASN A 94 14.33 -25.35 -20.33
C ASN A 94 13.84 -24.15 -21.14
N LYS A 95 14.06 -24.21 -22.47
CA LYS A 95 13.67 -23.14 -23.41
C LYS A 95 12.35 -23.45 -24.12
N ASP A 96 11.66 -24.49 -23.66
CA ASP A 96 10.34 -24.86 -24.12
C ASP A 96 9.28 -23.90 -23.57
N GLU A 97 8.04 -24.09 -24.00
CA GLU A 97 6.89 -23.28 -23.62
C GLU A 97 6.65 -23.35 -22.10
N ILE A 98 6.93 -24.50 -21.47
CA ILE A 98 6.78 -24.69 -20.02
C ILE A 98 7.86 -23.93 -19.25
N GLY A 99 9.12 -23.99 -19.68
CA GLY A 99 10.21 -23.22 -19.08
C GLY A 99 10.02 -21.71 -19.23
N GLN A 100 9.47 -21.26 -20.36
CA GLN A 100 9.06 -19.86 -20.55
C GLN A 100 7.93 -19.45 -19.62
N LEU A 101 6.93 -20.31 -19.41
CA LEU A 101 5.85 -20.08 -18.45
C LEU A 101 6.39 -19.99 -17.02
N GLN A 102 7.26 -20.91 -16.62
CA GLN A 102 7.90 -20.91 -15.31
C GLN A 102 8.70 -19.62 -15.07
N ASN A 103 9.47 -19.18 -16.07
CA ASN A 103 10.24 -17.94 -15.96
C ASN A 103 9.35 -16.70 -15.91
N SER A 104 8.26 -16.66 -16.68
CA SER A 104 7.27 -15.58 -16.61
C SER A 104 6.57 -15.54 -15.24
N PHE A 105 6.26 -16.70 -14.67
CA PHE A 105 5.67 -16.83 -13.35
C PHE A 105 6.60 -16.31 -12.24
N ILE A 106 7.90 -16.61 -12.33
CA ILE A 106 8.92 -16.07 -11.41
C ILE A 106 8.95 -14.54 -11.47
N THR A 107 8.96 -13.97 -12.67
CA THR A 107 8.92 -12.51 -12.84
C THR A 107 7.67 -11.90 -12.20
N MET A 108 6.51 -12.53 -12.38
CA MET A 108 5.26 -12.10 -11.75
C MET A 108 5.35 -12.16 -10.21
N GLN A 109 5.89 -13.23 -9.64
CA GLN A 109 6.10 -13.37 -8.19
C GLN A 109 7.00 -12.24 -7.65
N GLN A 110 8.10 -11.94 -8.34
CA GLN A 110 9.02 -10.87 -7.97
C GLN A 110 8.34 -9.50 -8.00
N SER A 111 7.62 -9.18 -9.09
CA SER A 111 6.88 -7.92 -9.20
C SER A 111 5.81 -7.77 -8.11
N LEU A 112 5.13 -8.85 -7.73
CA LEU A 112 4.17 -8.82 -6.61
C LEU A 112 4.86 -8.56 -5.27
N SER A 113 6.01 -9.17 -5.03
CA SER A 113 6.81 -8.94 -3.81
C SER A 113 7.28 -7.49 -3.70
N ASP A 114 7.78 -6.93 -4.80
CA ASP A 114 8.23 -5.53 -4.86
C ASP A 114 7.06 -4.58 -4.61
N TYR A 115 5.92 -4.83 -5.26
CA TYR A 115 4.71 -4.03 -5.08
C TYR A 115 4.20 -4.04 -3.63
N ILE A 116 4.20 -5.20 -2.96
CA ILE A 116 3.82 -5.30 -1.55
C ILE A 116 4.79 -4.53 -0.66
N SER A 117 6.10 -4.61 -0.93
CA SER A 117 7.13 -3.88 -0.20
C SER A 117 6.96 -2.37 -0.35
N GLU A 118 6.74 -1.88 -1.57
CA GLU A 118 6.47 -0.46 -1.84
C GLU A 118 5.18 0.00 -1.14
N MET A 119 4.12 -0.82 -1.16
CA MET A 119 2.87 -0.51 -0.48
C MET A 119 3.06 -0.41 1.04
N GLN A 120 3.86 -1.28 1.65
CA GLN A 120 4.20 -1.20 3.08
C GLN A 120 4.97 0.09 3.40
N GLN A 121 5.94 0.46 2.56
CA GLN A 121 6.67 1.71 2.71
C GLN A 121 5.73 2.92 2.62
N LYS A 122 4.83 2.96 1.64
CA LYS A 122 3.83 4.05 1.51
C LYS A 122 2.91 4.13 2.72
N ARG A 123 2.45 3.00 3.27
CA ARG A 123 1.65 2.97 4.50
C ARG A 123 2.42 3.53 5.70
N ASN A 124 3.69 3.18 5.84
CA ASN A 124 4.52 3.70 6.93
C ASN A 124 4.72 5.21 6.80
N THR A 125 5.01 5.70 5.60
CA THR A 125 5.12 7.15 5.33
C THR A 125 3.80 7.87 5.62
N LEU A 126 2.67 7.32 5.16
CA LEU A 126 1.35 7.90 5.40
C LEU A 126 1.03 7.95 6.90
N ARG A 127 1.36 6.90 7.65
CA ARG A 127 1.21 6.87 9.11
C ARG A 127 2.03 7.96 9.78
N GLN A 128 3.31 8.09 9.42
CA GLN A 128 4.17 9.16 9.94
C GLN A 128 3.64 10.56 9.62
N GLN A 129 3.09 10.76 8.42
CA GLN A 129 2.47 12.03 8.05
C GLN A 129 1.20 12.31 8.86
N ASN A 130 0.38 11.29 9.09
CA ASN A 130 -0.81 11.40 9.92
C ASN A 130 -0.44 11.75 11.37
N ASP A 131 0.57 11.09 11.95
CA ASP A 131 1.07 11.37 13.29
C ASP A 131 1.58 12.82 13.41
N LYS A 132 2.35 13.29 12.42
CA LYS A 132 2.83 14.68 12.35
C LYS A 132 1.68 15.68 12.23
N LEU A 133 0.69 15.37 11.40
CA LEU A 133 -0.48 16.21 11.20
C LEU A 133 -1.31 16.29 12.47
N GLN A 134 -1.51 15.18 13.18
CA GLN A 134 -2.20 15.16 14.46
C GLN A 134 -1.45 16.00 15.51
N ALA A 135 -0.14 15.87 15.62
CA ALA A 135 0.66 16.69 16.53
C ALA A 135 0.57 18.20 16.18
N ALA A 136 0.56 18.55 14.90
CA ALA A 136 0.34 19.93 14.46
C ALA A 136 -1.07 20.44 14.83
N TYR A 137 -2.10 19.62 14.65
CA TYR A 137 -3.47 19.95 15.06
C TYR A 137 -3.60 20.15 16.57
N GLU A 138 -2.96 19.29 17.37
CA GLU A 138 -2.96 19.43 18.83
C GLU A 138 -2.32 20.75 19.26
N LYS A 139 -1.19 21.13 18.64
CA LYS A 139 -0.52 22.41 18.92
C LYS A 139 -1.37 23.63 18.53
N VAL A 140 -2.05 23.57 17.38
CA VAL A 140 -2.98 24.64 16.97
C VAL A 140 -4.15 24.73 17.93
N ARG A 141 -4.74 23.59 18.31
CA ARG A 141 -5.86 23.54 19.25
C ARG A 141 -5.48 24.07 20.63
N GLU A 142 -4.28 23.75 21.11
CA GLU A 142 -3.75 24.28 22.37
C GLU A 142 -3.61 25.81 22.29
N SER A 143 -3.00 26.31 21.23
CA SER A 143 -2.87 27.76 20.97
C SER A 143 -4.22 28.47 20.93
N ASP A 144 -5.19 27.90 20.22
CA ASP A 144 -6.55 28.44 20.14
C ASP A 144 -7.23 28.44 21.52
N SER A 145 -7.04 27.39 22.32
CA SER A 145 -7.58 27.35 23.68
C SER A 145 -6.96 28.41 24.58
N ILE A 146 -5.65 28.65 24.49
CA ILE A 146 -4.93 29.69 25.23
C ILE A 146 -5.42 31.08 24.78
N LYS A 147 -5.57 31.30 23.47
CA LYS A 147 -6.14 32.53 22.91
C LYS A 147 -7.55 32.77 23.43
N ASN A 148 -8.42 31.77 23.39
CA ASN A 148 -9.79 31.90 23.88
C ASN A 148 -9.85 32.19 25.38
N GLN A 149 -9.02 31.51 26.19
CA GLN A 149 -8.93 31.80 27.63
C GLN A 149 -8.41 33.20 27.90
N PHE A 150 -7.38 33.65 27.16
CA PHE A 150 -6.86 35.00 27.26
C PHE A 150 -7.95 36.02 26.91
N LEU A 151 -8.60 35.87 25.77
CA LEU A 151 -9.66 36.78 25.33
C LEU A 151 -10.79 36.85 26.37
N SER A 152 -11.28 35.70 26.84
CA SER A 152 -12.34 35.64 27.86
C SER A 152 -11.96 36.38 29.14
N ARG A 153 -10.74 36.15 29.66
CA ARG A 153 -10.27 36.81 30.90
C ARG A 153 -10.09 38.32 30.74
N MET A 154 -9.54 38.75 29.61
CA MET A 154 -9.37 40.18 29.34
C MET A 154 -10.72 40.88 29.15
N THR A 155 -11.68 40.25 28.47
CA THR A 155 -13.05 40.76 28.35
C THR A 155 -13.73 40.85 29.71
N GLU A 156 -13.63 39.80 30.54
CA GLU A 156 -14.21 39.80 31.88
C GLU A 156 -13.65 40.94 32.75
N GLN A 157 -12.33 41.13 32.77
CA GLN A 157 -11.69 42.24 33.50
C GLN A 157 -12.08 43.61 32.95
N MET A 158 -12.21 43.74 31.62
CA MET A 158 -12.66 44.97 31.00
C MET A 158 -14.10 45.31 31.41
N VAL A 159 -15.01 44.32 31.41
CA VAL A 159 -16.40 44.49 31.87
C VAL A 159 -16.42 44.92 33.34
N GLN A 160 -15.67 44.25 34.22
CA GLN A 160 -15.57 44.63 35.64
C GLN A 160 -15.10 46.08 35.82
N ASN A 161 -14.10 46.52 35.05
CA ASN A 161 -13.62 47.90 35.10
C ASN A 161 -14.67 48.90 34.58
N VAL A 162 -15.43 48.55 33.54
CA VAL A 162 -16.54 49.38 33.03
C VAL A 162 -17.69 49.46 34.03
N ASP A 163 -18.04 48.35 34.68
CA ASP A 163 -19.06 48.33 35.74
C ASP A 163 -18.66 49.23 36.91
N ALA A 164 -17.40 49.15 37.36
CA ALA A 164 -16.88 50.03 38.42
C ALA A 164 -16.88 51.51 38.00
N ILE A 165 -16.55 51.83 36.74
CA ILE A 165 -16.66 53.21 36.21
C ILE A 165 -18.11 53.69 36.27
N THR A 166 -19.06 52.82 35.90
CA THR A 166 -20.49 53.15 35.90
C THR A 166 -21.00 53.37 37.33
N GLU A 167 -20.63 52.50 38.28
CA GLU A 167 -20.96 52.64 39.70
C GLU A 167 -20.39 53.93 40.31
N LEU A 168 -19.13 54.26 39.98
CA LEU A 168 -18.51 55.51 40.40
C LEU A 168 -19.21 56.73 39.78
N ALA A 169 -19.64 56.64 38.52
CA ALA A 169 -20.39 57.71 37.84
C ALA A 169 -21.77 57.93 38.49
N ASP A 170 -22.50 56.86 38.78
CA ASP A 170 -23.81 56.90 39.46
C ASP A 170 -23.66 57.51 40.85
N THR A 171 -22.67 57.05 41.64
CA THR A 171 -22.37 57.60 42.97
C THR A 171 -22.03 59.09 42.89
N PHE A 172 -21.22 59.48 41.91
CA PHE A 172 -20.87 60.88 41.69
C PHE A 172 -22.09 61.72 41.32
N CYS A 173 -22.99 61.24 40.47
CA CYS A 173 -24.20 61.94 40.05
C CYS A 173 -25.23 62.07 41.18
N ASP A 174 -25.43 61.01 41.96
CA ASP A 174 -26.44 60.97 43.03
C ASP A 174 -26.04 61.77 44.27
N GLN A 175 -24.77 61.71 44.67
CA GLN A 175 -24.28 62.30 45.92
C GLN A 175 -23.46 63.58 45.70
N TYR A 176 -23.42 64.13 44.49
CA TYR A 176 -22.53 65.22 44.10
C TYR A 176 -22.61 66.48 44.98
N LYS A 177 -23.79 66.76 45.57
CA LYS A 177 -24.01 67.94 46.45
C LYS A 177 -23.46 67.77 47.86
N GLU A 178 -23.29 66.53 48.31
CA GLU A 178 -22.82 66.18 49.67
C GLU A 178 -21.37 65.68 49.67
N LEU A 179 -20.79 65.35 48.52
CA LEU A 179 -19.41 64.93 48.40
C LEU A 179 -18.41 66.05 48.76
N SER A 180 -17.42 65.71 49.58
CA SER A 180 -16.24 66.56 49.78
C SER A 180 -15.43 66.67 48.48
N LYS A 181 -14.74 67.81 48.29
CA LYS A 181 -13.76 67.99 47.21
C LYS A 181 -12.73 66.85 47.17
N THR A 182 -12.37 66.30 48.33
CA THR A 182 -11.42 65.19 48.43
C THR A 182 -11.99 63.89 47.85
N ASP A 183 -13.29 63.63 48.03
CA ASP A 183 -13.93 62.41 47.54
C ASP A 183 -14.21 62.51 46.04
N MET A 184 -14.58 63.69 45.54
CA MET A 184 -14.64 63.94 44.08
C MET A 184 -13.29 63.68 43.40
N MET A 185 -12.20 64.12 44.03
CA MET A 185 -10.85 63.89 43.51
C MET A 185 -10.48 62.40 43.52
N LYS A 186 -10.86 61.65 44.57
CA LYS A 186 -10.65 60.19 44.63
C LYS A 186 -11.43 59.46 43.53
N ILE A 187 -12.72 59.77 43.36
CA ILE A 187 -13.56 59.17 42.31
C ILE A 187 -12.96 59.46 40.94
N GLN A 188 -12.56 60.70 40.66
CA GLN A 188 -11.94 61.08 39.39
C GLN A 188 -10.63 60.31 39.13
N ILE A 189 -9.78 60.15 40.15
CA ILE A 189 -8.54 59.37 40.03
C ILE A 189 -8.83 57.89 39.76
N GLN A 190 -9.78 57.28 40.47
CA GLN A 190 -10.16 55.88 40.25
C GLN A 190 -10.80 55.66 38.88
N MET A 191 -11.74 56.52 38.49
CA MET A 191 -12.41 56.46 37.19
C MET A 191 -11.40 56.58 36.05
N ARG A 192 -10.44 57.51 36.16
CA ARG A 192 -9.33 57.63 35.21
C ARG A 192 -8.47 56.37 35.19
N SER A 193 -8.13 55.82 36.35
CA SER A 193 -7.34 54.59 36.45
C SER A 193 -8.03 53.39 35.78
N TYR A 194 -9.33 53.18 36.02
CA TYR A 194 -10.09 52.11 35.36
C TYR A 194 -10.20 52.34 33.85
N THR A 195 -10.38 53.59 33.41
CA THR A 195 -10.41 53.95 31.98
C THR A 195 -9.07 53.66 31.30
N ASP A 196 -7.96 53.99 31.97
CA ASP A 196 -6.61 53.68 31.49
C ASP A 196 -6.38 52.15 31.43
N GLN A 197 -6.87 51.40 32.43
CA GLN A 197 -6.80 49.94 32.44
C GLN A 197 -7.62 49.29 31.32
N VAL A 198 -8.84 49.74 31.07
CA VAL A 198 -9.67 49.28 29.95
C VAL A 198 -8.94 49.53 28.62
N THR A 199 -8.40 50.73 28.44
CA THR A 199 -7.66 51.10 27.23
C THR A 199 -6.43 50.22 27.04
N PHE A 200 -5.68 49.95 28.12
CA PHE A 200 -4.53 49.04 28.10
C PHE A 200 -4.92 47.60 27.75
N LEU A 201 -6.00 47.06 28.33
CA LEU A 201 -6.48 45.72 28.02
C LEU A 201 -6.94 45.61 26.57
N LEU A 202 -7.62 46.64 26.06
CA LEU A 202 -8.10 46.70 24.68
C LEU A 202 -6.93 46.78 23.69
N ASP A 203 -5.91 47.60 23.98
CA ASP A 203 -4.65 47.62 23.22
C ASP A 203 -3.98 46.25 23.21
N LYS A 204 -3.92 45.57 24.35
CA LYS A 204 -3.32 44.24 24.46
C LYS A 204 -4.09 43.16 23.67
N MET A 205 -5.42 43.30 23.53
CA MET A 205 -6.23 42.42 22.68
C MET A 205 -6.03 42.70 21.19
N LEU A 206 -5.87 43.98 20.81
CA LEU A 206 -5.66 44.41 19.43
C LEU A 206 -4.24 44.13 18.93
N ASN A 207 -3.23 44.32 19.77
CA ASN A 207 -1.81 44.17 19.43
C ASN A 207 -1.26 42.76 19.67
N ASN A 208 -2.13 41.74 19.69
CA ASN A 208 -1.71 40.36 19.95
C ASN A 208 -0.56 39.93 19.01
N PRO A 209 0.66 39.65 19.53
CA PRO A 209 1.69 39.04 18.71
C PRO A 209 1.27 37.61 18.46
N ASN A 210 1.04 37.28 17.18
CA ASN A 210 0.84 35.91 16.76
C ASN A 210 1.95 35.04 17.36
N PRO A 211 1.66 33.95 18.11
CA PRO A 211 2.71 33.05 18.61
C PRO A 211 3.42 32.26 17.48
N HIS A 212 3.17 32.60 16.21
CA HIS A 212 3.64 31.91 15.01
C HIS A 212 4.63 32.70 14.15
N GLU A 213 5.25 33.78 14.63
CA GLU A 213 6.55 34.18 14.05
C GLU A 213 7.66 33.22 14.53
N THR A 214 7.55 31.96 14.10
CA THR A 214 8.75 31.17 13.85
C THR A 214 9.32 31.64 12.51
N PRO A 215 10.63 31.92 12.40
CA PRO A 215 11.23 32.34 11.15
C PRO A 215 10.94 31.29 10.09
N ALA A 216 10.55 31.73 8.90
CA ALA A 216 10.69 30.90 7.72
C ALA A 216 12.14 30.41 7.67
N THR A 217 12.36 29.14 7.98
CA THR A 217 13.66 28.51 7.78
C THR A 217 13.94 28.48 6.28
N PRO A 218 15.19 28.78 5.86
CA PRO A 218 15.57 29.02 4.47
C PRO A 218 15.44 27.81 3.55
#